data_AF-A0Y8B3-F1
#
_entry.id   AF-A0Y8B3-F1
#
_cell.length_a   1.000
_cell.length_b   1.000
_cell.length_c   1.000
_cell.angle_alpha   90.00
_cell.angle_beta   90.00
_cell.angle_gamma   90.00
#
_symmetry.space_group_name_H-M   'P 1'
#
loop_
_entity.id
_entity.type
_entity.pdbx_description
1 polymer ?
#
loop_
_entity_poly.entity_id
_entity_poly.type
_entity_poly.pdbx_seq_one_letter_code
_entity_poly.pdbx_strand_id
1 'polypeptide(L)'
;MSNYEGRSQYDLYESGFAEVFAKVDGTMLSVDEDPLILAGDWTATRSVIIEFPSEKSALTWMAPDEYQAIAEHRNAGSTVNSILVKG
;
A
#
# COMPACT_ATOMS: atom_id res chain seq x y z
N MET A 1 4.75 -5.21 -20.18
CA MET A 1 3.41 -5.51 -19.66
C MET A 1 2.44 -4.51 -20.25
N SER A 2 1.30 -4.97 -20.74
CA SER A 2 0.25 -4.03 -21.16
C SER A 2 -0.34 -3.32 -19.94
N ASN A 3 -0.90 -2.12 -20.11
CA ASN A 3 -1.59 -1.41 -19.02
C ASN A 3 -2.73 -2.24 -18.40
N TYR A 4 -3.34 -3.13 -19.20
CA TYR A 4 -4.41 -4.02 -18.78
C TYR A 4 -3.91 -5.12 -17.80
N GLU A 5 -2.77 -5.74 -18.12
CA GLU A 5 -2.14 -6.73 -17.24
C GLU A 5 -1.71 -6.12 -15.90
N GLY A 6 -1.14 -4.92 -15.92
CA GLY A 6 -0.71 -4.22 -14.70
C GLY A 6 -1.88 -3.92 -13.76
N ARG A 7 -2.98 -3.36 -14.27
CA ARG A 7 -4.18 -3.11 -13.47
C ARG A 7 -4.77 -4.40 -12.89
N SER A 8 -4.83 -5.47 -13.69
CA SER A 8 -5.36 -6.76 -13.23
C SER A 8 -4.56 -7.35 -12.06
N GLN A 9 -3.22 -7.19 -12.05
CA GLN A 9 -2.40 -7.60 -10.91
C GLN A 9 -2.66 -6.73 -9.69
N TYR A 10 -2.81 -5.42 -9.87
CA TYR A 10 -3.12 -4.54 -8.75
C TYR A 10 -4.49 -4.84 -8.13
N ASP A 11 -5.50 -5.18 -8.94
CA ASP A 11 -6.83 -5.56 -8.46
C ASP A 11 -6.78 -6.82 -7.57
N LEU A 12 -5.91 -7.79 -7.88
CA LEU A 12 -5.67 -8.96 -7.02
C LEU A 12 -5.11 -8.56 -5.66
N TYR A 13 -4.14 -7.63 -5.63
CA TYR A 13 -3.62 -7.07 -4.38
C TYR A 13 -4.72 -6.40 -3.55
N GLU A 14 -5.55 -5.54 -4.17
CA GLU A 14 -6.63 -4.83 -3.46
C GLU A 14 -7.65 -5.81 -2.86
N SER A 15 -7.95 -6.91 -3.56
CA SER A 15 -8.93 -7.90 -3.10
C SER A 15 -8.52 -8.61 -1.79
N GLY A 16 -7.22 -8.80 -1.55
CA GLY A 16 -6.71 -9.42 -0.33
C GLY A 16 -6.32 -8.42 0.77
N PHE A 17 -6.19 -7.14 0.44
CA PHE A 17 -5.69 -6.12 1.37
C PHE A 17 -6.53 -6.00 2.64
N ALA A 18 -7.86 -5.91 2.50
CA ALA A 18 -8.75 -5.63 3.63
C ALA A 18 -8.70 -6.72 4.70
N GLU A 19 -8.62 -7.99 4.31
CA GLU A 19 -8.54 -9.12 5.24
C GLU A 19 -7.22 -9.12 6.02
N VAL A 20 -6.10 -8.89 5.33
CA VAL A 20 -4.77 -8.81 5.97
C VAL A 20 -4.69 -7.58 6.89
N PHE A 21 -5.21 -6.44 6.44
CA PHE A 21 -5.20 -5.21 7.21
C PHE A 21 -6.05 -5.30 8.48
N ALA A 22 -7.17 -6.02 8.45
CA ALA A 22 -8.01 -6.24 9.63
C ALA A 22 -7.33 -7.00 10.79
N LYS A 23 -6.17 -7.63 10.55
CA LYS A 23 -5.39 -8.36 11.58
C LYS A 23 -4.56 -7.45 12.47
N VAL A 24 -4.46 -6.18 12.12
CA VAL A 24 -3.72 -5.17 12.89
C VAL A 24 -4.64 -4.01 13.21
N ASP A 25 -4.36 -3.35 14.34
CA ASP A 25 -5.13 -2.20 14.81
C ASP A 25 -4.69 -0.92 14.08
N GLY A 26 -4.68 -0.94 12.75
CA GLY A 26 -4.30 0.18 11.91
C GLY A 26 -5.50 1.01 11.47
N THR A 27 -5.30 2.31 11.29
CA THR A 27 -6.32 3.22 10.75
C THR A 27 -5.91 3.70 9.36
N MET A 28 -6.79 3.50 8.37
CA MET A 28 -6.59 4.07 7.04
C MET A 28 -6.93 5.56 7.08
N LEU A 29 -5.93 6.43 6.95
CA LEU A 29 -6.12 7.88 7.00
C LEU A 29 -6.41 8.48 5.62
N SER A 30 -5.80 7.93 4.57
CA SER A 30 -5.99 8.41 3.20
C SER A 30 -5.70 7.32 2.17
N VAL A 31 -6.53 7.28 1.12
CA VAL A 31 -6.26 6.61 -0.16
C VAL A 31 -6.67 7.60 -1.24
N ASP A 32 -5.70 8.13 -1.98
CA ASP A 32 -5.92 9.15 -3.00
C ASP A 32 -5.25 8.72 -4.32
N GLU A 33 -6.03 8.70 -5.40
CA GLU A 33 -5.64 8.26 -6.75
C GLU A 33 -5.25 9.43 -7.67
N ASP A 34 -5.32 10.67 -7.19
CA ASP A 34 -4.87 11.86 -7.93
C ASP A 34 -4.36 12.95 -6.97
N PRO A 35 -3.28 12.68 -6.21
CA PRO A 35 -2.81 13.61 -5.20
C PRO A 35 -2.31 14.92 -5.84
N LEU A 36 -2.77 16.06 -5.32
CA LEU A 36 -2.30 17.36 -5.76
C LEU A 36 -0.85 17.61 -5.34
N ILE A 37 0.04 17.75 -6.32
CA ILE A 37 1.45 18.06 -6.10
C ILE A 37 1.59 19.54 -5.74
N LEU A 38 2.00 19.83 -4.50
CA LEU A 38 2.23 21.19 -4.03
C LEU A 38 3.62 21.73 -4.37
N ALA A 39 4.64 20.86 -4.37
CA ALA A 39 6.03 21.21 -4.70
C ALA A 39 6.86 19.95 -5.01
N GLY A 40 7.92 20.12 -5.81
CA GLY A 40 8.87 19.06 -6.18
C GLY A 40 8.35 18.12 -7.28
N ASP A 41 9.13 17.09 -7.57
CA ASP A 41 8.76 16.04 -8.52
C ASP A 41 8.11 14.86 -7.77
N TRP A 42 6.87 14.56 -8.13
CA TRP A 42 6.16 13.40 -7.62
C TRP A 42 5.50 12.67 -8.79
N THR A 43 5.91 11.42 -9.02
CA THR A 43 5.46 10.64 -10.18
C THR A 43 4.50 9.52 -9.81
N ALA A 44 4.26 9.29 -8.51
CA ALA A 44 3.29 8.30 -8.07
C ALA A 44 1.88 8.84 -8.29
N THR A 45 1.04 8.00 -8.89
CA THR A 45 -0.36 8.31 -9.20
C THR A 45 -1.31 7.93 -8.07
N ARG A 46 -0.82 7.27 -7.03
CA ARG A 46 -1.61 6.88 -5.86
C ARG A 46 -0.83 7.14 -4.59
N SER A 47 -1.48 7.67 -3.58
CA SER A 47 -0.95 7.83 -2.22
C SER A 47 -1.81 7.10 -1.20
N VAL A 48 -1.17 6.51 -0.21
CA VAL A 48 -1.82 5.78 0.88
C VAL A 48 -1.16 6.21 2.19
N ILE A 49 -1.95 6.60 3.18
CA ILE A 49 -1.48 6.93 4.52
C ILE A 49 -2.22 6.04 5.51
N ILE A 50 -1.44 5.32 6.31
CA ILE A 50 -1.94 4.42 7.34
C ILE A 50 -1.30 4.81 8.67
N GLU A 51 -2.14 5.01 9.68
CA GLU A 51 -1.71 5.17 11.06
C GLU A 51 -1.67 3.80 11.74
N PHE A 52 -0.63 3.59 12.55
CA PHE A 52 -0.51 2.43 13.42
C PHE A 52 -0.28 2.91 14.86
N PRO A 53 -0.78 2.19 15.88
CA PRO A 53 -0.62 2.55 17.28
C PRO A 53 0.83 2.41 17.77
N SER A 54 1.68 1.72 17.00
CA SER A 54 3.11 1.63 17.26
C SER A 54 3.91 1.22 16.02
N GLU A 55 5.21 1.52 16.01
CA GLU A 55 6.20 0.95 15.08
C GLU A 55 6.15 -0.59 15.07
N LYS A 56 6.00 -1.16 16.28
CA LYS A 56 5.45 -2.49 16.59
C LYS A 56 4.51 -3.04 15.52
N SER A 57 3.33 -2.44 15.49
CA SER A 57 2.18 -2.86 14.71
C SER A 57 2.42 -2.68 13.22
N ALA A 58 3.06 -1.58 12.81
CA ALA A 58 3.40 -1.33 11.41
C ALA A 58 4.35 -2.41 10.83
N LEU A 59 5.41 -2.74 11.57
CA LEU A 59 6.35 -3.80 11.15
C LEU A 59 5.71 -5.18 11.19
N THR A 60 4.85 -5.43 12.19
CA THR A 60 4.08 -6.69 12.30
C THR A 60 3.08 -6.83 11.16
N TRP A 61 2.55 -5.74 10.61
CA TRP A 61 1.67 -5.77 9.44
C TRP A 61 2.43 -6.05 8.14
N MET A 62 3.65 -5.52 8.00
CA MET A 62 4.47 -5.67 6.80
C MET A 62 5.24 -7.00 6.73
N ALA A 63 5.56 -7.61 7.87
CA ALA A 63 6.30 -8.87 7.97
C ALA A 63 5.56 -10.20 7.69
N PRO A 64 4.22 -10.35 7.82
CA PRO A 64 3.55 -11.65 7.71
C PRO A 64 3.58 -12.20 6.28
N ASP A 65 3.62 -13.53 6.19
CA ASP A 65 3.54 -14.26 4.92
C ASP A 65 2.30 -13.87 4.11
N GLU A 66 1.18 -13.60 4.77
CA GLU A 66 -0.07 -13.22 4.09
C GLU A 66 0.00 -11.83 3.43
N TYR A 67 0.65 -10.85 4.07
CA TYR A 67 0.86 -9.55 3.45
C TYR A 67 1.82 -9.67 2.27
N GLN A 68 2.90 -10.45 2.43
CA GLN A 68 3.86 -10.66 1.35
C GLN A 68 3.24 -11.40 0.16
N ALA A 69 2.33 -12.36 0.42
CA ALA A 69 1.60 -13.09 -0.60
C ALA A 69 0.71 -12.19 -1.47
N ILE A 70 0.12 -11.12 -0.91
CA ILE A 70 -0.64 -10.15 -1.72
C ILE A 70 0.28 -9.07 -2.31
N ALA A 71 1.39 -8.74 -1.66
CA ALA A 71 2.31 -7.69 -2.10
C ALA A 71 3.04 -8.05 -3.40
N GLU A 72 3.19 -9.35 -3.74
CA GLU A 72 3.75 -9.77 -5.02
C GLU A 72 2.92 -9.25 -6.21
N HIS A 73 1.59 -9.29 -6.09
CA HIS A 73 0.67 -8.77 -7.09
C HIS A 73 0.77 -7.24 -7.23
N ARG A 74 0.91 -6.53 -6.10
CA ARG A 74 1.18 -5.08 -6.11
C ARG A 74 2.48 -4.77 -6.86
N ASN A 75 3.55 -5.51 -6.59
CA ASN A 75 4.85 -5.28 -7.21
C ASN A 75 4.87 -5.66 -8.70
N ALA A 76 4.03 -6.63 -9.11
CA ALA A 76 3.83 -6.96 -10.52
C ALA A 76 2.98 -5.90 -11.26
N GLY A 77 2.02 -5.29 -10.58
CA GLY A 77 1.10 -4.30 -11.15
C GLY A 77 1.51 -2.83 -11.00
N SER A 78 2.49 -2.53 -10.15
CA SER A 78 2.89 -1.15 -9.81
C SER A 78 4.31 -1.04 -9.27
N THR A 79 4.87 0.17 -9.32
CA THR A 79 6.08 0.54 -8.57
C THR A 79 5.66 1.26 -7.30
N VAL A 80 6.26 0.90 -6.17
CA VAL A 80 5.94 1.49 -4.85
C VAL A 80 7.19 2.08 -4.20
N ASN A 81 7.01 3.24 -3.57
CA ASN A 81 7.93 3.78 -2.58
C ASN A 81 7.16 3.88 -1.26
N SER A 82 7.74 3.38 -0.18
CA SER A 82 7.12 3.42 1.15
C SER A 82 8.13 3.79 2.21
N ILE A 83 7.72 4.63 3.15
CA ILE A 83 8.52 5.01 4.32
C ILE A 83 7.68 4.82 5.58
N LEU A 84 8.34 4.48 6.69
CA LEU A 84 7.75 4.54 8.02
C LEU A 84 8.22 5.83 8.69
N VAL A 85 7.28 6.66 9.11
CA VAL A 85 7.56 7.96 9.76
C VAL A 85 7.13 7.88 11.22
N LYS A 86 7.94 8.45 12.11
CA LYS A 86 7.59 8.59 13.54
C LYS A 86 6.79 9.87 13.73
N GLY A 87 5.59 9.74 14.29
CA GLY A 87 4.75 10.85 14.76
C GLY A 87 4.92 11.12 16.24
#